data_AF-U1P9W7-F1
#
_entry.id   AF-U1P9W7-F1
#
_cell.length_a   1.000
_cell.length_b   1.000
_cell.length_c   1.000
_cell.angle_alpha   90.00
_cell.angle_beta   90.00
_cell.angle_gamma   90.00
#
_symmetry.space_group_name_H-M   'P 1'
#
loop_
_entity.id
_entity.type
_entity.pdbx_description
1 polymer ?
#
loop_
_entity_poly.entity_id
_entity_poly.type
_entity_poly.pdbx_seq_one_letter_code
_entity_poly.pdbx_strand_id
1 'polypeptide(L)'
;ADTAESVPFRTIWTAVLGYETAIERPYYALVNTDDDHPVGWLAREECKPGHVPAGESVFIVQASNDWSETHFEADPASVTDALATMTADIVDDARLATPAWTDTQRWRYALPEAGIESGPVESARDHGLYLAGDWVEGDARLHAALRSGLDTGERIAHRR
;
A
#
# COMPACT_ATOMS: atom_id res chain seq x y z
N ALA A 1 0.72 19.59 16.07
CA ALA A 1 0.98 18.15 15.90
C ALA A 1 -0.36 17.43 15.74
N ASP A 2 -1.29 17.69 16.65
CA ASP A 2 -2.64 17.11 16.72
C ASP A 2 -3.38 17.06 15.37
N THR A 3 -3.37 18.13 14.57
CA THR A 3 -4.05 18.14 13.26
C THR A 3 -3.40 17.20 12.23
N ALA A 4 -2.07 17.05 12.26
CA ALA A 4 -1.39 16.11 11.37
C ALA A 4 -1.58 14.66 11.86
N GLU A 5 -1.61 14.46 13.18
CA GLU A 5 -1.87 13.15 13.79
C GLU A 5 -3.32 12.68 13.60
N SER A 6 -4.27 13.61 13.45
CA SER A 6 -5.68 13.28 13.25
C SER A 6 -6.04 12.86 11.82
N VAL A 7 -5.09 12.90 10.87
CA VAL A 7 -5.36 12.51 9.49
C VAL A 7 -5.64 11.01 9.45
N PRO A 8 -6.82 10.57 8.98
CA PRO A 8 -7.15 9.16 8.92
C PRO A 8 -6.32 8.48 7.82
N PHE A 9 -5.78 7.31 8.13
CA PHE A 9 -5.10 6.47 7.16
C PHE A 9 -5.65 5.05 7.24
N ARG A 10 -5.79 4.44 6.05
CA ARG A 10 -5.90 3.00 5.96
C ARG A 10 -4.60 2.35 6.41
N THR A 11 -4.74 1.26 7.15
CA THR A 11 -3.67 0.35 7.50
C THR A 11 -3.67 -0.83 6.54
N ILE A 12 -2.51 -1.23 6.03
CA ILE A 12 -2.40 -2.33 5.05
C ILE A 12 -1.26 -3.27 5.42
N TRP A 13 -1.57 -4.55 5.56
CA TRP A 13 -0.58 -5.62 5.49
C TRP A 13 -0.29 -5.98 4.03
N THR A 14 0.99 -6.14 3.69
CA THR A 14 1.46 -6.64 2.41
C THR A 14 2.28 -7.91 2.62
N ALA A 15 1.94 -8.99 1.94
CA ALA A 15 2.77 -10.17 1.80
C ALA A 15 3.40 -10.21 0.41
N VAL A 16 4.66 -10.62 0.35
CA VAL A 16 5.41 -10.93 -0.87
C VAL A 16 5.60 -12.44 -0.88
N LEU A 17 5.08 -13.10 -1.91
CA LEU A 17 5.07 -14.56 -2.03
C LEU A 17 5.87 -14.98 -3.26
N GLY A 18 7.04 -15.59 -3.06
CA GLY A 18 7.92 -16.00 -4.14
C GLY A 18 7.83 -17.49 -4.48
N TYR A 19 7.90 -17.81 -5.76
CA TYR A 19 7.81 -19.17 -6.28
C TYR A 19 8.90 -19.43 -7.33
N GLU A 20 9.58 -20.58 -7.22
CA GLU A 20 10.64 -21.01 -8.15
C GLU A 20 10.09 -21.52 -9.50
N THR A 21 8.77 -21.51 -9.68
CA THR A 21 8.10 -21.93 -10.91
C THR A 21 7.10 -20.89 -11.37
N ALA A 22 7.00 -20.71 -12.69
CA ALA A 22 6.04 -19.80 -13.29
C ALA A 22 4.59 -20.23 -12.98
N ILE A 23 3.79 -19.26 -12.53
CA ILE A 23 2.35 -19.38 -12.31
C ILE A 23 1.64 -18.58 -13.40
N GLU A 24 1.23 -19.25 -14.47
CA GLU A 24 0.60 -18.60 -15.62
C GLU A 24 -0.87 -18.24 -15.33
N ARG A 25 -1.21 -16.95 -15.48
CA ARG A 25 -2.58 -16.43 -15.42
C ARG A 25 -2.82 -15.40 -16.52
N PRO A 26 -4.05 -15.25 -17.03
CA PRO A 26 -4.38 -14.33 -18.12
C PRO A 26 -4.54 -12.86 -17.66
N TYR A 27 -4.03 -12.52 -16.48
CA TYR A 27 -4.12 -11.19 -15.88
C TYR A 27 -2.83 -10.86 -15.13
N TYR A 28 -2.56 -9.56 -14.96
CA TYR A 28 -1.43 -9.07 -14.16
C TYR A 28 -1.80 -8.89 -12.69
N ALA A 29 -3.07 -8.60 -12.38
CA ALA A 29 -3.54 -8.36 -11.03
C ALA A 29 -5.04 -8.63 -10.90
N LEU A 30 -5.48 -8.79 -9.65
CA LEU A 30 -6.86 -8.83 -9.21
C LEU A 30 -7.06 -7.72 -8.18
N VAL A 31 -8.22 -7.07 -8.26
CA VAL A 31 -8.64 -6.03 -7.32
C VAL A 31 -9.98 -6.44 -6.73
N ASN A 32 -10.10 -6.33 -5.41
CA ASN A 32 -11.40 -6.46 -4.77
C ASN A 32 -12.20 -5.18 -5.00
N THR A 33 -13.34 -5.27 -5.68
CA THR A 33 -14.15 -4.10 -6.07
C THR A 33 -15.32 -3.80 -5.15
N ASP A 34 -15.71 -4.74 -4.29
CA ASP A 34 -16.83 -4.60 -3.36
C ASP A 34 -16.41 -4.53 -1.89
N ASP A 35 -15.10 -4.61 -1.63
CA ASP A 35 -14.46 -4.58 -0.31
C ASP A 35 -14.90 -5.73 0.64
N ASP A 36 -15.54 -6.79 0.13
CA ASP A 36 -16.08 -7.92 0.94
C ASP A 36 -15.07 -9.08 1.14
N HIS A 37 -13.80 -8.86 0.80
CA HIS A 37 -12.76 -9.87 0.86
C HIS A 37 -11.54 -9.38 1.66
N PRO A 38 -10.94 -10.23 2.53
CA PRO A 38 -9.72 -9.91 3.29
C PRO A 38 -8.52 -9.45 2.48
N VAL A 39 -8.45 -9.81 1.19
CA VAL A 39 -7.43 -9.35 0.24
C VAL A 39 -8.04 -8.28 -0.65
N GLY A 40 -7.47 -7.08 -0.61
CA GLY A 40 -7.91 -5.93 -1.41
C GLY A 40 -7.23 -5.86 -2.79
N TRP A 41 -5.99 -6.32 -2.88
CA TRP A 41 -5.21 -6.29 -4.11
C TRP A 41 -4.22 -7.46 -4.17
N LEU A 42 -4.08 -8.04 -5.36
CA LEU A 42 -3.13 -9.12 -5.64
C LEU A 42 -2.51 -8.86 -7.00
N ALA A 43 -1.20 -8.77 -7.10
CA ALA A 43 -0.48 -8.54 -8.35
C ALA A 43 0.64 -9.53 -8.57
N ARG A 44 0.90 -9.83 -9.84
CA ARG A 44 1.99 -10.65 -10.33
C ARG A 44 3.14 -9.77 -10.78
N GLU A 45 4.27 -9.87 -10.11
CA GLU A 45 5.43 -9.00 -10.39
C GLU A 45 6.17 -9.41 -11.65
N GLU A 46 6.08 -10.67 -12.10
CA GLU A 46 6.68 -11.10 -13.37
C GLU A 46 6.04 -10.42 -14.59
N CYS A 47 4.85 -9.84 -14.44
CA CYS A 47 4.23 -9.01 -15.48
C CYS A 47 4.86 -7.62 -15.61
N LYS A 48 5.74 -7.22 -14.68
CA LYS A 48 6.47 -5.96 -14.71
C LYS A 48 7.89 -6.21 -15.24
N PRO A 49 8.32 -5.53 -16.31
CA PRO A 49 9.61 -5.77 -16.94
C PRO A 49 10.79 -5.68 -15.94
N GLY A 50 11.57 -6.75 -15.86
CA GLY A 50 12.80 -6.80 -15.06
C GLY A 50 12.59 -6.99 -13.54
N HIS A 51 11.35 -7.19 -13.07
CA HIS A 51 11.09 -7.42 -11.64
C HIS A 51 11.43 -8.84 -11.18
N VAL A 52 11.15 -9.85 -12.00
CA VAL A 52 11.27 -11.27 -11.64
C VAL A 52 12.07 -12.02 -12.71
N PRO A 53 12.99 -12.93 -12.34
CA PRO A 53 13.67 -13.81 -13.29
C PRO A 53 12.69 -14.65 -14.13
N ALA A 54 13.10 -15.01 -15.35
CA ALA A 54 12.29 -15.85 -16.22
C ALA A 54 12.10 -17.26 -15.62
N GLY A 55 10.85 -17.73 -15.59
CA GLY A 55 10.50 -19.05 -15.06
C GLY A 55 10.12 -19.05 -13.58
N GLU A 56 10.20 -17.91 -12.90
CA GLU A 56 9.77 -17.70 -11.51
C GLU A 56 8.51 -16.80 -11.47
N SER A 57 7.81 -16.81 -10.34
CA SER A 57 6.66 -15.92 -10.09
C SER A 57 6.77 -15.29 -8.72
N VAL A 58 6.33 -14.04 -8.59
CA VAL A 58 6.21 -13.34 -7.31
C VAL A 58 4.86 -12.66 -7.24
N PHE A 59 4.11 -12.92 -6.18
CA PHE A 59 2.84 -12.26 -5.90
C PHE A 59 3.03 -11.20 -4.81
N ILE A 60 2.55 -9.99 -5.08
CA ILE A 60 2.32 -8.96 -4.06
C ILE A 60 0.86 -9.02 -3.66
N VAL A 61 0.60 -9.30 -2.40
CA VAL A 61 -0.74 -9.49 -1.84
C VAL A 61 -0.95 -8.45 -0.76
N GLN A 62 -1.93 -7.58 -0.95
CA GLN A 62 -2.30 -6.55 0.02
C GLN A 62 -3.66 -6.87 0.61
N ALA A 63 -3.69 -6.96 1.95
CA ALA A 63 -4.91 -7.13 2.70
C ALA A 63 -5.82 -5.89 2.59
N SER A 64 -7.11 -6.06 2.88
CA SER A 64 -8.05 -4.96 3.06
C SER A 64 -7.73 -4.17 4.35
N ASN A 65 -8.31 -2.98 4.51
CA ASN A 65 -8.09 -2.15 5.69
C ASN A 65 -8.56 -2.87 6.95
N ASP A 66 -9.82 -3.31 6.95
CA ASP A 66 -10.49 -3.91 8.10
C ASP A 66 -9.79 -5.20 8.57
N TRP A 67 -9.36 -6.03 7.61
CA TRP A 67 -8.58 -7.21 7.95
C TRP A 67 -7.23 -6.82 8.55
N SER A 68 -6.56 -5.81 7.98
CA SER A 68 -5.26 -5.35 8.47
C SER A 68 -5.32 -4.73 9.85
N GLU A 69 -6.38 -3.96 10.17
CA GLU A 69 -6.62 -3.39 11.49
C GLU A 69 -6.89 -4.50 12.53
N THR A 70 -7.75 -5.46 12.17
CA THR A 70 -8.07 -6.61 13.03
C THR A 70 -6.80 -7.43 13.36
N HIS A 71 -5.88 -7.55 12.41
CA HIS A 71 -4.62 -8.29 12.55
C HIS A 71 -3.42 -7.37 12.75
N PHE A 72 -3.63 -6.14 13.22
CA PHE A 72 -2.56 -5.15 13.25
C PHE A 72 -1.37 -5.62 14.10
N GLU A 73 -1.63 -6.21 15.27
CA GLU A 73 -0.61 -6.70 16.20
C GLU A 73 -0.24 -8.17 16.00
N ALA A 74 -0.80 -8.83 14.98
CA ALA A 74 -0.51 -10.22 14.69
C ALA A 74 0.96 -10.43 14.31
N ASP A 75 1.45 -11.64 14.56
CA ASP A 75 2.78 -12.06 14.16
C ASP A 75 2.92 -12.00 12.62
N PRO A 76 3.99 -11.39 12.06
CA PRO A 76 4.15 -11.24 10.62
C PRO A 76 4.16 -12.56 9.84
N ALA A 77 4.70 -13.64 10.41
CA ALA A 77 4.71 -14.94 9.74
C ALA A 77 3.30 -15.50 9.64
N SER A 78 2.53 -15.42 10.73
CA SER A 78 1.12 -15.83 10.75
C SER A 78 0.26 -15.05 9.74
N VAL A 79 0.48 -13.74 9.61
CA VAL A 79 -0.21 -12.91 8.60
C VAL A 79 0.14 -13.36 7.18
N THR A 80 1.41 -13.67 6.94
CA THR A 80 1.90 -14.08 5.63
C THR A 80 1.32 -15.43 5.22
N ASP A 81 1.28 -16.39 6.14
CA ASP A 81 0.69 -17.72 5.91
C ASP A 81 -0.82 -17.62 5.61
N ALA A 82 -1.53 -16.74 6.32
CA ALA A 82 -2.94 -16.46 6.07
C ALA A 82 -3.15 -15.85 4.67
N LEU A 83 -2.36 -14.84 4.29
CA LEU A 83 -2.46 -14.20 2.98
C LEU A 83 -2.03 -15.15 1.84
N ALA A 84 -1.07 -16.04 2.06
CA ALA A 84 -0.71 -17.09 1.10
C ALA A 84 -1.85 -18.09 0.89
N THR A 85 -2.52 -18.50 1.97
CA THR A 85 -3.70 -19.38 1.91
C THR A 85 -4.83 -18.71 1.13
N MET A 86 -5.18 -17.46 1.46
CA MET A 86 -6.21 -16.69 0.74
C MET A 86 -5.85 -16.50 -0.74
N THR A 87 -4.57 -16.31 -1.04
CA THR A 87 -4.09 -16.19 -2.43
C THR A 87 -4.30 -17.48 -3.21
N ALA A 88 -4.03 -18.64 -2.60
CA ALA A 88 -4.30 -19.94 -3.21
C ALA A 88 -5.78 -20.13 -3.50
N ASP A 89 -6.66 -19.72 -2.58
CA ASP A 89 -8.11 -19.82 -2.75
C ASP A 89 -8.63 -18.88 -3.85
N ILE A 90 -8.18 -17.62 -3.88
CA ILE A 90 -8.58 -16.63 -4.90
C ILE A 90 -8.17 -17.06 -6.30
N VAL A 91 -6.95 -17.59 -6.43
CA VAL A 91 -6.34 -17.93 -7.74
C VAL A 91 -6.65 -19.37 -8.17
N ASP A 92 -7.34 -20.13 -7.30
CA ASP A 92 -7.67 -21.55 -7.45
C ASP A 92 -6.43 -22.40 -7.76
N ASP A 93 -5.41 -22.28 -6.91
CA ASP A 93 -4.11 -22.96 -7.06
C ASP A 93 -3.46 -23.25 -5.72
N ALA A 94 -3.63 -24.49 -5.24
CA ALA A 94 -3.12 -24.92 -3.93
C ALA A 94 -1.60 -24.75 -3.77
N ARG A 95 -0.83 -24.69 -4.86
CA ARG A 95 0.62 -24.47 -4.80
C ARG A 95 0.98 -23.10 -4.21
N LEU A 96 0.07 -22.12 -4.33
CA LEU A 96 0.31 -20.77 -3.84
C LEU A 96 0.29 -20.66 -2.31
N ALA A 97 -0.27 -21.65 -1.61
CA ALA A 97 -0.26 -21.68 -0.15
C ALA A 97 1.14 -21.99 0.42
N THR A 98 2.09 -22.46 -0.40
CA THR A 98 3.45 -22.84 0.01
C THR A 98 4.51 -22.12 -0.82
N PRO A 99 4.70 -20.81 -0.65
CA PRO A 99 5.76 -20.06 -1.32
C PRO A 99 7.15 -20.60 -0.94
N ALA A 100 8.10 -20.51 -1.88
CA ALA A 100 9.49 -20.90 -1.66
C ALA A 100 10.23 -19.92 -0.72
N TRP A 101 9.87 -18.64 -0.79
CA TRP A 101 10.31 -17.60 0.12
C TRP A 101 9.23 -16.54 0.29
N THR A 102 9.27 -15.83 1.40
CA THR A 102 8.31 -14.77 1.72
C THR A 102 9.00 -13.53 2.27
N ASP A 103 8.32 -12.40 2.12
CA ASP A 103 8.61 -11.16 2.85
C ASP A 103 7.27 -10.48 3.22
N THR A 104 7.30 -9.57 4.18
CA THR A 104 6.08 -8.99 4.75
C THR A 104 6.31 -7.56 5.23
N GLN A 105 5.36 -6.68 4.93
CA GLN A 105 5.38 -5.30 5.41
C GLN A 105 4.04 -4.89 5.99
N ARG A 106 4.09 -4.24 7.16
CA ARG A 106 2.94 -3.60 7.81
C ARG A 106 2.99 -2.10 7.60
N TRP A 107 1.99 -1.54 6.92
CA TRP A 107 1.87 -0.10 6.67
C TRP A 107 0.79 0.48 7.58
N ARG A 108 1.19 1.15 8.67
CA ARG A 108 0.24 1.82 9.57
C ARG A 108 -0.42 3.05 8.93
N TYR A 109 0.34 3.76 8.11
CA TYR A 109 -0.10 4.96 7.40
C TYR A 109 0.02 4.70 5.89
N ALA A 110 -0.81 3.77 5.39
CA ALA A 110 -0.66 3.26 4.03
C ALA A 110 -1.28 4.20 3.00
N LEU A 111 -2.53 4.61 3.23
CA LEU A 111 -3.30 5.44 2.29
C LEU A 111 -4.11 6.47 3.10
N PRO A 112 -3.87 7.78 2.96
CA PRO A 112 -4.72 8.78 3.61
C PRO A 112 -6.15 8.69 3.09
N GLU A 113 -7.14 8.85 3.97
CA GLU A 113 -8.56 8.84 3.63
C GLU A 113 -9.18 10.24 3.54
N ALA A 114 -8.49 11.23 4.10
CA ALA A 114 -8.87 12.63 4.04
C ALA A 114 -7.63 13.53 4.06
N GLY A 115 -7.78 14.75 3.57
CA GLY A 115 -6.76 15.79 3.66
C GLY A 115 -6.81 16.51 5.00
N ILE A 116 -5.76 17.26 5.31
CA ILE A 116 -5.74 18.16 6.47
C ILE A 116 -6.51 19.45 6.15
N GLU A 117 -7.12 20.06 7.17
CA GLU A 117 -7.74 21.38 7.02
C GLU A 117 -6.72 22.43 6.57
N SER A 118 -7.15 23.35 5.70
CA SER A 118 -6.27 24.39 5.16
C SER A 118 -5.81 25.40 6.22
N GLY A 119 -6.62 25.66 7.25
CA GLY A 119 -6.30 26.63 8.31
C GLY A 119 -4.98 26.31 9.03
N PRO A 120 -4.81 25.10 9.57
CA PRO A 120 -3.54 24.63 10.15
C PRO A 120 -2.35 24.71 9.19
N VAL A 121 -2.56 24.42 7.89
CA VAL A 121 -1.50 24.52 6.87
C VAL A 121 -1.06 25.97 6.67
N GLU A 122 -2.01 26.91 6.56
CA GLU A 122 -1.70 28.33 6.43
C GLU A 122 -1.09 28.91 7.70
N SER A 123 -1.57 28.50 8.89
CA SER A 123 -0.98 28.92 10.16
C SER A 123 0.47 28.47 10.30
N ALA A 124 0.80 27.24 9.89
CA ALA A 124 2.18 26.78 9.85
C ALA A 124 3.03 27.62 8.88
N ARG A 125 2.45 27.99 7.73
CA ARG A 125 3.10 28.87 6.74
C ARG A 125 3.40 30.25 7.30
N ASP A 126 2.55 30.85 8.13
CA ASP A 126 2.86 32.14 8.77
C ASP A 126 4.12 32.06 9.66
N HIS A 127 4.47 30.86 10.14
CA HIS A 127 5.63 30.60 10.98
C HIS A 127 6.85 30.02 10.23
N GLY A 128 6.85 30.07 8.91
CA GLY A 128 7.99 29.55 8.16
C GLY A 128 7.94 28.06 7.85
N LEU A 129 6.93 27.35 8.34
CA LEU A 129 6.79 25.89 8.23
C LEU A 129 5.91 25.52 7.04
N TYR A 130 6.23 24.40 6.40
CA TYR A 130 5.50 23.91 5.24
C TYR A 130 5.23 22.42 5.39
N LEU A 131 4.04 22.01 4.95
CA LEU A 131 3.60 20.63 4.97
C LEU A 131 3.40 20.18 3.52
N ALA A 132 3.87 18.97 3.22
CA ALA A 132 3.75 18.35 1.91
C ALA A 132 3.52 16.84 2.07
N GLY A 133 2.82 16.27 1.10
CA GLY A 133 2.48 14.86 1.04
C GLY A 133 1.11 14.62 0.44
N ASP A 134 0.86 13.40 0.01
CA ASP A 134 -0.46 12.90 -0.37
C ASP A 134 -1.51 13.15 0.72
N TRP A 135 -1.12 12.97 1.99
CA TRP A 135 -1.96 13.18 3.16
C TRP A 135 -2.38 14.63 3.39
N VAL A 136 -1.66 15.60 2.84
CA VAL A 136 -2.05 17.01 2.93
C VAL A 136 -3.29 17.26 2.06
N GLU A 137 -3.29 16.71 0.85
CA GLU A 137 -4.39 16.83 -0.12
C GLU A 137 -5.47 15.76 0.09
N GLY A 138 -5.18 14.70 0.86
CA GLY A 138 -6.08 13.55 1.07
C GLY A 138 -6.19 12.61 -0.12
N ASP A 139 -5.20 12.61 -1.01
CA ASP A 139 -5.20 11.82 -2.24
C ASP A 139 -4.04 10.83 -2.22
N ALA A 140 -4.33 9.58 -1.84
CA ALA A 140 -3.40 8.47 -1.62
C ALA A 140 -2.73 7.94 -2.91
N ARG A 141 -2.15 8.84 -3.72
CA ARG A 141 -1.57 8.55 -5.03
C ARG A 141 -0.20 9.19 -5.15
N LEU A 142 0.71 8.47 -5.80
CA LEU A 142 2.08 8.94 -6.06
C LEU A 142 2.12 10.33 -6.70
N HIS A 143 1.27 10.58 -7.70
CA HIS A 143 1.27 11.86 -8.41
C HIS A 143 0.76 13.01 -7.53
N ALA A 144 -0.12 12.75 -6.57
CA ALA A 144 -0.57 13.74 -5.60
C ALA A 144 0.52 14.10 -4.60
N ALA A 145 1.24 13.10 -4.06
CA ALA A 145 2.42 13.33 -3.23
C ALA A 145 3.49 14.14 -3.97
N LEU A 146 3.77 13.80 -5.23
CA LEU A 146 4.73 14.52 -6.06
C LEU A 146 4.31 15.98 -6.28
N ARG A 147 3.06 16.20 -6.70
CA ARG A 147 2.51 17.55 -6.91
C ARG A 147 2.57 18.37 -5.63
N SER A 148 2.11 17.83 -4.50
CA SER A 148 2.16 18.49 -3.19
C SER A 148 3.58 18.92 -2.81
N GLY A 149 4.57 18.07 -3.04
CA GLY A 149 5.99 18.38 -2.82
C GLY A 149 6.51 19.50 -3.73
N LEU A 150 6.22 19.43 -5.04
CA LEU A 150 6.63 20.45 -6.01
C LEU A 150 5.99 21.81 -5.72
N ASP A 151 4.68 21.85 -5.50
CA ASP A 151 3.94 23.08 -5.19
C ASP A 151 4.45 23.72 -3.89
N THR A 152 4.81 22.89 -2.90
CA THR A 152 5.42 23.37 -1.65
C THR A 152 6.81 23.93 -1.89
N GLY A 153 7.64 23.27 -2.71
CA GLY A 153 8.96 23.75 -3.10
C GLY A 153 8.91 25.10 -3.81
N GLU A 154 8.00 25.27 -4.76
CA GLU A 154 7.77 26.53 -5.49
C GLU A 154 7.40 27.68 -4.53
N ARG A 155 6.53 27.42 -3.55
CA ARG A 155 6.15 28.40 -2.52
C ARG A 155 7.30 28.80 -1.62
N ILE A 156 8.22 27.88 -1.33
CA ILE A 156 9.44 28.18 -0.56
C ILE A 156 10.39 29.03 -1.40
N ALA A 157 10.63 28.65 -2.65
CA ALA A 157 11.56 29.33 -3.56
C ALA A 157 11.14 30.78 -3.87
N HIS A 158 9.83 31.04 -3.93
CA HIS A 158 9.26 32.35 -4.28
C HIS A 158 8.70 33.13 -3.10
N ARG A 159 9.05 32.74 -1.86
CA ARG A 159 8.65 33.49 -0.68
C ARG A 159 9.32 34.87 -0.70
N ARG A 160 8.51 35.93 -0.76
CA ARG A 160 8.93 37.29 -0.43
C ARG A 160 8.75 37.56 1.04
#